data_AF-A0A9P7ATE9-F1
#
_entry.id   AF-A0A9P7ATE9-F1
#
_cell.length_a   1.000
_cell.length_b   1.000
_cell.length_c   1.000
_cell.angle_alpha   90.00
_cell.angle_beta   90.00
_cell.angle_gamma   90.00
#
_symmetry.space_group_name_H-M   'P 1'
#
loop_
_entity.id
_entity.type
_entity.pdbx_description
1 polymer ?
#
loop_
_entity_poly.entity_id
_entity_poly.type
_entity_poly.pdbx_seq_one_letter_code
_entity_poly.pdbx_strand_id
1 'polypeptide(L)'
;GRLLCPTELDWSNPMVKVGIRDRSEGYTVTDLSFPAFVYEKYIANPDNLEEGIFKGKILVQAYKAVFTSPSAKDVEGDGDGADRVFSAIKVKKHVAQIIQMDKVTPRSIAYITCQVRFALSSITSWQSVDGDFDYVQFWKAVVDFFERAPG
;
A
#
# COMPACT_ATOMS: atom_id res chain seq x y z
N GLY A 1 11.17 -0.53 -7.81
CA GLY A 1 11.42 0.61 -8.72
C GLY A 1 10.12 1.20 -9.24
N ARG A 2 9.60 0.71 -10.38
CA ARG A 2 8.44 1.30 -11.10
C ARG A 2 7.26 1.71 -10.20
N LEU A 3 6.80 0.81 -9.35
CA LEU A 3 5.62 1.04 -8.50
C LEU A 3 5.86 2.06 -7.37
N LEU A 4 7.11 2.29 -7.00
CA LEU A 4 7.53 3.30 -6.01
C LEU A 4 7.87 4.65 -6.66
N CYS A 5 7.93 4.70 -8.00
CA CYS A 5 8.21 5.93 -8.70
C CYS A 5 7.05 6.91 -8.48
N PRO A 6 7.34 8.18 -8.13
CA PRO A 6 6.36 9.26 -8.23
C PRO A 6 5.72 9.26 -9.61
N THR A 7 4.42 9.53 -9.69
CA THR A 7 3.68 9.47 -10.96
C THR A 7 4.03 10.62 -11.90
N GLU A 8 4.64 11.68 -11.39
CA GLU A 8 5.16 12.81 -12.16
C GLU A 8 6.43 12.45 -12.96
N LEU A 9 7.09 11.33 -12.62
CA LEU A 9 8.32 10.89 -13.24
C LEU A 9 8.08 9.68 -14.17
N ASP A 10 8.52 9.79 -15.43
CA ASP A 10 8.42 8.69 -16.39
C ASP A 10 9.47 7.60 -16.11
N TRP A 11 9.04 6.53 -15.43
CA TRP A 11 9.90 5.37 -15.16
C TRP A 11 10.44 4.68 -16.43
N SER A 12 9.86 4.90 -17.60
CA SER A 12 10.39 4.35 -18.85
C SER A 12 11.69 5.04 -19.26
N ASN A 13 11.87 6.31 -18.89
CA ASN A 13 13.05 7.11 -19.17
C ASN A 13 14.27 6.61 -18.34
N PRO A 14 15.38 6.20 -18.97
CA PRO A 14 16.60 5.79 -18.26
C PRO A 14 17.17 6.88 -17.36
N MET A 15 17.04 8.16 -17.73
CA MET A 15 17.53 9.29 -16.93
C MET A 15 16.77 9.43 -15.62
N VAL A 16 15.46 9.14 -15.61
CA VAL A 16 14.65 9.10 -14.38
C VAL A 16 15.18 8.03 -13.43
N LYS A 17 15.51 6.84 -13.94
CA LYS A 17 16.04 5.75 -13.11
C LYS A 17 17.39 6.11 -12.50
N VAL A 18 18.28 6.71 -13.29
CA VAL A 18 19.60 7.16 -12.83
C VAL A 18 19.45 8.30 -11.82
N GLY A 19 18.64 9.31 -12.13
CA GLY A 19 18.40 10.46 -11.25
C GLY A 19 17.80 10.06 -9.90
N ILE A 20 16.82 9.14 -9.88
CA ILE A 20 16.23 8.62 -8.63
C ILE A 20 17.29 7.85 -7.83
N ARG A 21 18.08 6.99 -8.48
CA ARG A 21 19.11 6.19 -7.80
C ARG A 21 20.20 7.08 -7.20
N ASP A 22 20.62 8.10 -7.95
CA ASP A 22 21.72 8.98 -7.59
C ASP A 22 21.25 10.18 -6.75
N ARG A 23 19.94 10.26 -6.44
CA ARG A 23 19.27 11.35 -5.69
C ARG A 23 19.58 12.73 -6.27
N SER A 24 19.57 12.82 -7.60
CA SER A 24 19.80 14.07 -8.32
C SER A 24 18.64 15.04 -8.13
N GLU A 25 18.93 16.34 -8.18
CA GLU A 25 17.92 17.40 -8.11
C GLU A 25 16.82 17.18 -9.17
N GLY A 26 15.55 17.30 -8.76
CA GLY A 26 14.39 17.05 -9.61
C GLY A 26 13.96 15.59 -9.73
N TYR A 27 14.68 14.64 -9.12
CA TYR A 27 14.35 13.21 -9.12
C TYR A 27 14.14 12.63 -7.71
N THR A 28 13.99 13.50 -6.72
CA THR A 28 13.78 13.10 -5.32
C THR A 28 12.39 12.49 -5.13
N VAL A 29 12.35 11.28 -4.58
CA VAL A 29 11.10 10.59 -4.22
C VAL A 29 10.72 11.01 -2.80
N THR A 30 9.87 12.03 -2.68
CA THR A 30 9.43 12.57 -1.39
C THR A 30 8.11 11.97 -0.93
N ASP A 31 7.76 12.20 0.34
CA ASP A 31 6.47 11.85 0.95
C ASP A 31 5.29 12.70 0.47
N LEU A 32 5.56 13.76 -0.31
CA LEU A 32 4.56 14.67 -0.86
C LEU A 32 3.98 14.20 -2.20
N SER A 33 4.65 13.28 -2.89
CA SER A 33 4.19 12.71 -4.16
C SER A 33 3.72 11.27 -3.97
N PHE A 34 2.46 11.01 -4.33
CA PHE A 34 1.92 9.67 -4.21
C PHE A 34 2.58 8.69 -5.20
N PRO A 35 3.08 7.53 -4.73
CA PRO A 35 3.75 6.56 -5.59
C PRO A 35 2.76 5.81 -6.48
N ALA A 36 3.20 5.40 -7.68
CA ALA A 36 2.33 4.77 -8.68
C ALA A 36 1.47 3.59 -8.16
N PHE A 37 1.94 2.83 -7.16
CA PHE A 37 1.17 1.70 -6.62
C PHE A 37 -0.16 2.07 -5.98
N VAL A 38 -0.38 3.35 -5.59
CA VAL A 38 -1.65 3.76 -5.00
C VAL A 38 -2.74 3.94 -6.06
N TYR A 39 -2.37 4.19 -7.30
CA TYR A 39 -3.30 4.51 -8.38
C TYR A 39 -3.88 3.28 -9.06
N GLU A 40 -5.13 3.38 -9.50
CA GLU A 40 -5.76 2.40 -10.38
C GLU A 40 -4.91 2.17 -11.63
N LYS A 41 -4.70 0.90 -12.01
CA LYS A 41 -3.82 0.49 -13.12
C LYS A 41 -2.36 1.01 -13.01
N TYR A 42 -1.98 1.59 -11.87
CA TYR A 42 -0.68 2.20 -11.60
C TYR A 42 -0.34 3.40 -12.48
N ILE A 43 -1.36 4.18 -12.85
CA ILE A 43 -1.25 5.37 -13.70
C ILE A 43 -2.09 6.48 -13.06
N ALA A 44 -1.48 7.65 -12.79
CA ALA A 44 -2.22 8.85 -12.40
C ALA A 44 -2.70 9.61 -13.63
N ASN A 45 -3.87 10.25 -13.52
CA ASN A 45 -4.30 11.23 -14.49
C ASN A 45 -3.59 12.57 -14.17
N PRO A 46 -2.77 13.13 -15.08
CA PRO A 46 -2.08 14.39 -14.83
C PRO A 46 -3.03 15.58 -14.68
N ASP A 47 -4.23 15.51 -15.26
CA ASP A 47 -5.25 16.56 -15.16
C ASP A 47 -6.08 16.42 -13.88
N ASN A 48 -6.06 15.25 -13.25
CA ASN A 48 -6.78 14.96 -12.01
C ASN A 48 -6.07 13.87 -11.19
N LEU A 49 -5.16 14.29 -10.30
CA LEU A 49 -4.39 13.38 -9.45
C LEU A 49 -5.24 12.65 -8.40
N GLU A 50 -6.50 13.04 -8.19
CA GLU A 50 -7.41 12.28 -7.31
C GLU A 50 -8.10 11.14 -8.05
N GLU A 51 -8.06 11.13 -9.39
CA GLU A 51 -8.66 10.08 -10.18
C GLU A 51 -7.94 8.74 -9.95
N GLY A 52 -8.69 7.78 -9.43
CA GLY A 52 -8.16 6.42 -9.23
C GLY A 52 -7.17 6.29 -8.08
N ILE A 53 -6.92 7.35 -7.30
CA ILE A 53 -6.02 7.29 -6.14
C ILE A 53 -6.56 6.32 -5.07
N PHE A 54 -5.65 5.62 -4.39
CA PHE A 54 -5.93 4.52 -3.44
C PHE A 54 -6.73 3.33 -4.00
N LYS A 55 -6.83 3.18 -5.32
CA LYS A 55 -7.47 2.03 -6.00
C LYS A 55 -6.48 1.07 -6.67
N GLY A 56 -5.18 1.23 -6.41
CA GLY A 56 -4.16 0.33 -6.94
C GLY A 56 -4.38 -1.13 -6.54
N LYS A 57 -4.27 -2.05 -7.50
CA LYS A 57 -4.61 -3.46 -7.29
C LYS A 57 -3.80 -4.09 -6.15
N ILE A 58 -2.50 -3.82 -6.08
CA ILE A 58 -1.65 -4.32 -4.99
C ILE A 58 -2.06 -3.76 -3.62
N LEU A 59 -2.47 -2.49 -3.56
CA LEU A 59 -2.93 -1.85 -2.33
C LEU A 59 -4.24 -2.49 -1.84
N VAL A 60 -5.22 -2.67 -2.73
CA VAL A 60 -6.49 -3.33 -2.41
C VAL A 60 -6.28 -4.78 -1.98
N GLN A 61 -5.38 -5.50 -2.66
CA GLN A 61 -5.02 -6.88 -2.29
C GLN A 61 -4.33 -6.94 -0.93
N ALA A 62 -3.39 -6.04 -0.63
CA ALA A 62 -2.73 -5.97 0.66
C ALA A 62 -3.70 -5.63 1.79
N TYR A 63 -4.63 -4.69 1.55
CA TYR A 63 -5.65 -4.34 2.53
C TYR A 63 -6.52 -5.56 2.87
N LYS A 64 -7.01 -6.25 1.84
CA LYS A 64 -7.76 -7.50 2.02
C LYS A 64 -6.93 -8.55 2.75
N ALA A 65 -5.67 -8.72 2.36
CA ALA A 65 -4.78 -9.70 2.96
C ALA A 65 -4.56 -9.48 4.46
N VAL A 66 -4.49 -8.22 4.91
CA VAL A 66 -4.25 -7.87 6.31
C VAL A 66 -5.54 -7.83 7.12
N PHE A 67 -6.57 -7.16 6.61
CA PHE A 67 -7.77 -6.87 7.40
C PHE A 67 -8.91 -7.86 7.19
N THR A 68 -9.02 -8.46 6.01
CA THR A 68 -10.17 -9.31 5.64
C THR A 68 -9.79 -10.76 5.39
N SER A 69 -8.51 -11.13 5.47
CA SER A 69 -8.11 -12.52 5.24
C SER A 69 -8.80 -13.43 6.27
N PRO A 70 -9.48 -14.49 5.79
CA PRO A 70 -9.86 -15.61 6.60
C PRO A 70 -8.66 -16.13 7.39
N SER A 71 -8.83 -16.33 8.69
CA SER A 71 -7.89 -17.19 9.40
C SER A 71 -8.19 -18.64 9.05
N ALA A 72 -7.57 -19.17 7.99
CA ALA A 72 -7.48 -20.59 7.59
C ALA A 72 -8.78 -21.44 7.53
N LYS A 73 -9.96 -20.92 7.89
CA LYS A 73 -11.22 -21.67 7.95
C LYS A 73 -12.30 -21.24 6.96
N ASP A 74 -12.15 -20.12 6.24
CA ASP A 74 -13.18 -19.70 5.25
C ASP A 74 -12.87 -20.20 3.82
N VAL A 75 -12.15 -21.32 3.70
CA VAL A 75 -12.09 -22.09 2.46
C VAL A 75 -13.05 -23.27 2.65
N GLU A 76 -14.34 -23.04 2.44
CA GLU A 76 -15.27 -24.12 2.10
C GLU A 76 -14.89 -24.60 0.70
N GLY A 77 -13.96 -25.55 0.66
CA GLY A 77 -13.66 -26.31 -0.55
C GLY A 77 -14.75 -27.36 -0.72
N ASP A 78 -15.71 -27.09 -1.59
CA ASP A 78 -16.59 -28.11 -2.19
C ASP A 78 -15.81 -28.88 -3.26
N GLY A 79 -14.79 -29.61 -2.81
CA GLY A 79 -13.81 -30.24 -3.67
C GLY A 79 -13.26 -31.50 -3.02
N ASP A 80 -13.86 -32.63 -3.41
CA ASP A 80 -13.41 -33.98 -3.13
C ASP A 80 -11.91 -34.13 -3.45
N GLY A 81 -11.08 -34.46 -2.45
CA GLY A 81 -9.69 -34.85 -2.68
C GLY A 81 -8.68 -34.42 -1.62
N ALA A 82 -8.27 -35.40 -0.81
CA ALA A 82 -7.05 -35.47 -0.01
C ALA A 82 -7.00 -34.64 1.29
N ASP A 83 -7.69 -35.20 2.29
CA ASP A 83 -7.19 -35.48 3.64
C ASP A 83 -5.92 -34.71 4.08
N ARG A 84 -6.15 -33.59 4.77
CA ARG A 84 -5.17 -33.00 5.70
C ARG A 84 -5.89 -32.77 7.02
N VAL A 85 -5.83 -33.76 7.89
CA VAL A 85 -6.18 -33.67 9.31
C VAL A 85 -5.50 -32.44 9.92
N PHE A 86 -6.24 -31.34 10.07
CA PHE A 86 -5.84 -30.24 10.93
C PHE A 86 -6.65 -30.33 12.22
N SER A 87 -5.96 -30.89 13.22
CA SER A 87 -6.29 -30.84 14.64
C SER A 87 -6.90 -29.50 15.03
N ALA A 88 -7.78 -29.48 16.03
CA ALA A 88 -8.50 -28.31 16.53
C ALA A 88 -7.55 -27.17 16.95
N ILE A 89 -7.15 -26.32 16.00
CA ILE A 89 -6.38 -25.11 16.25
C ILE A 89 -7.38 -24.02 16.65
N LYS A 90 -7.18 -23.42 17.84
CA LYS A 90 -7.84 -22.18 18.27
C LYS A 90 -7.77 -21.16 17.13
N VAL A 91 -8.91 -20.89 16.50
CA VAL A 91 -9.04 -20.02 15.34
C VAL A 91 -8.76 -18.59 15.77
N LYS A 92 -7.76 -17.93 15.17
CA LYS A 92 -7.47 -16.51 15.44
C LYS A 92 -8.47 -15.68 14.64
N LYS A 93 -9.10 -14.68 15.26
CA LYS A 93 -9.96 -13.71 14.56
C LYS A 93 -9.14 -12.98 13.47
N HIS A 94 -9.75 -12.55 12.37
CA HIS A 94 -9.05 -11.69 11.40
C HIS A 94 -8.77 -10.30 12.01
N VAL A 95 -7.79 -9.55 11.49
CA VAL A 95 -7.31 -8.31 12.15
C VAL A 95 -8.44 -7.33 12.39
N ALA A 96 -9.32 -7.08 11.41
CA ALA A 96 -10.47 -6.19 11.59
C ALA A 96 -11.37 -6.63 12.75
N GLN A 97 -11.67 -7.92 12.92
CA GLN A 97 -12.38 -8.45 14.09
C GLN A 97 -11.61 -8.31 15.40
N ILE A 98 -10.27 -8.46 15.40
CA ILE A 98 -9.44 -8.29 16.60
C ILE A 98 -9.54 -6.84 17.09
N ILE A 99 -9.45 -5.88 16.17
CA ILE A 99 -9.49 -4.44 16.48
C ILE A 99 -10.91 -3.85 16.42
N GLN A 100 -11.94 -4.69 16.25
CA GLN A 100 -13.35 -4.30 16.12
C GLN A 100 -13.61 -3.22 15.04
N MET A 101 -12.86 -3.29 13.93
CA MET A 101 -13.03 -2.41 12.78
C MET A 101 -14.18 -2.93 11.90
N ASP A 102 -15.30 -2.24 11.94
CA ASP A 102 -16.51 -2.49 11.16
C ASP A 102 -16.53 -1.73 9.83
N LYS A 103 -15.75 -0.64 9.73
CA LYS A 103 -15.60 0.20 8.54
C LYS A 103 -14.13 0.51 8.27
N VAL A 104 -13.80 0.64 6.99
CA VAL A 104 -12.48 1.13 6.56
C VAL A 104 -12.28 2.54 7.09
N THR A 105 -11.15 2.79 7.75
CA THR A 105 -10.78 4.11 8.28
C THR A 105 -9.62 4.72 7.50
N PRO A 106 -9.50 6.06 7.44
CA PRO A 106 -8.33 6.74 6.86
C PRO A 106 -7.00 6.19 7.38
N ARG A 107 -6.92 5.97 8.70
CA ARG A 107 -5.75 5.43 9.39
C ARG A 107 -5.42 4.00 8.94
N SER A 108 -6.41 3.17 8.67
CA SER A 108 -6.20 1.81 8.14
C SER A 108 -5.68 1.82 6.71
N ILE A 109 -6.13 2.77 5.87
CA ILE A 109 -5.62 2.94 4.50
C ILE A 109 -4.17 3.43 4.55
N ALA A 110 -3.89 4.44 5.38
CA ALA A 110 -2.54 4.96 5.58
C ALA A 110 -1.57 3.86 6.05
N TYR A 111 -1.99 3.04 7.01
CA TYR A 111 -1.21 1.90 7.48
C TYR A 111 -0.83 0.95 6.32
N ILE A 112 -1.81 0.50 5.53
CA ILE A 112 -1.54 -0.44 4.43
C ILE A 112 -0.70 0.20 3.33
N THR A 113 -0.91 1.49 3.06
CA THR A 113 -0.12 2.22 2.07
C THR A 113 1.35 2.24 2.48
N CYS A 114 1.67 2.53 3.75
CA CYS A 114 3.03 2.46 4.24
C CYS A 114 3.60 1.02 4.22
N GLN A 115 2.80 0.01 4.57
CA GLN A 115 3.22 -1.40 4.52
C GLN A 115 3.56 -1.85 3.09
N VAL A 116 2.74 -1.49 2.11
CA VAL A 116 3.01 -1.80 0.69
C VAL A 116 4.24 -1.09 0.19
N ARG A 117 4.43 0.20 0.53
CA ARG A 117 5.66 0.93 0.19
C ARG A 117 6.89 0.23 0.76
N PHE A 118 6.87 -0.13 2.04
CA PHE A 118 7.96 -0.83 2.70
C PHE A 118 8.26 -2.17 2.02
N ALA A 119 7.23 -2.98 1.74
CA ALA A 119 7.37 -4.27 1.08
C ALA A 119 7.92 -4.17 -0.36
N LEU A 120 7.68 -3.06 -1.06
CA LEU A 120 8.22 -2.79 -2.40
C LEU A 120 9.63 -2.17 -2.38
N SER A 121 10.06 -1.66 -1.23
CA SER A 121 11.36 -1.01 -1.04
C SER A 121 12.48 -2.04 -0.87
N SER A 122 13.73 -1.60 -0.98
CA SER A 122 14.90 -2.44 -0.68
C SER A 122 15.32 -2.37 0.78
N ILE A 123 14.55 -1.71 1.65
CA ILE A 123 14.88 -1.58 3.07
C ILE A 123 14.63 -2.91 3.77
N THR A 124 15.56 -3.34 4.62
CA THR A 124 15.47 -4.62 5.33
C THR A 124 14.77 -4.53 6.69
N SER A 125 14.66 -3.33 7.27
CA SER A 125 14.03 -3.08 8.55
C SER A 125 13.22 -1.79 8.54
N TRP A 126 12.15 -1.75 9.32
CA TRP A 126 11.32 -0.56 9.40
C TRP A 126 12.08 0.61 10.04
N GLN A 127 11.96 1.78 9.42
CA GLN A 127 12.48 3.05 9.92
C GLN A 127 11.52 4.19 9.54
N SER A 128 11.47 5.24 10.36
CA SER A 128 10.60 6.40 10.09
C SER A 128 11.02 7.19 8.85
N VAL A 129 12.31 7.17 8.52
CA VAL A 129 12.88 7.91 7.38
C VAL A 129 13.69 6.95 6.52
N ASP A 130 13.42 6.94 5.22
CA ASP A 130 14.07 6.12 4.20
C ASP A 130 14.66 7.02 3.12
N GLY A 131 15.94 7.39 3.28
CA GLY A 131 16.57 8.38 2.42
C GLY A 131 15.87 9.73 2.56
N ASP A 132 15.23 10.19 1.49
CA ASP A 132 14.48 11.46 1.44
C ASP A 132 12.98 11.28 1.69
N PHE A 133 12.56 10.07 2.08
CA PHE A 133 11.16 9.75 2.30
C PHE A 133 10.84 9.57 3.79
N ASP A 134 9.92 10.37 4.31
CA ASP A 134 9.45 10.27 5.69
C ASP A 134 8.10 9.52 5.76
N TYR A 135 8.09 8.35 6.39
CA TYR A 135 6.89 7.53 6.57
C TYR A 135 5.86 8.15 7.51
N VAL A 136 6.28 8.97 8.48
CA VAL A 136 5.37 9.68 9.40
C VAL A 136 4.63 10.77 8.63
N GLN A 137 5.35 11.53 7.81
CA GLN A 137 4.74 12.58 6.99
C GLN A 137 3.85 11.98 5.90
N PHE A 138 4.31 10.91 5.24
CA PHE A 138 3.49 10.19 4.27
C PHE A 138 2.20 9.63 4.87
N TRP A 139 2.28 9.05 6.07
CA TRP A 139 1.08 8.57 6.78
C TRP A 139 0.10 9.71 7.05
N LYS A 140 0.60 10.88 7.50
CA LYS A 140 -0.25 12.07 7.71
C LYS A 140 -0.88 12.54 6.41
N ALA A 141 -0.12 12.58 5.31
CA ALA A 141 -0.64 12.97 4.00
C ALA A 141 -1.79 12.06 3.54
N VAL A 142 -1.67 10.74 3.74
CA VAL A 142 -2.76 9.80 3.42
C VAL A 142 -3.98 10.04 4.31
N VAL A 143 -3.79 10.23 5.62
CA VAL A 143 -4.91 10.46 6.53
C VAL A 143 -5.61 11.79 6.21
N ASP A 144 -4.82 12.85 6.03
CA ASP A 144 -5.31 14.19 5.68
C ASP A 144 -6.10 14.18 4.37
N PHE A 145 -5.70 13.38 3.38
CA PHE A 145 -6.44 13.21 2.13
C PHE A 145 -7.90 12.76 2.34
N PHE A 146 -8.15 11.88 3.32
CA PHE A 146 -9.51 11.40 3.61
C PHE A 146 -10.23 12.18 4.71
N GLU A 147 -9.51 12.90 5.58
CA GLU A 147 -10.09 13.63 6.71
C GLU A 147 -10.36 15.12 6.39
N ARG A 148 -9.66 15.71 5.40
CA ARG A 148 -9.98 17.07 4.93
C ARG A 148 -11.24 17.00 4.08
N ALA A 149 -12.29 17.70 4.52
CA ALA A 149 -13.52 17.84 3.73
C ALA A 149 -13.19 18.45 2.36
N PRO A 150 -13.79 17.98 1.25
CA PRO A 150 -13.71 18.69 -0.01
C PRO A 150 -14.29 20.10 0.19
N GLY A 151 -13.49 21.11 -0.15
CA GLY A 151 -13.94 22.50 -0.20
C GLY A 151 -14.94 22.74 -1.33
#